data_AF-A0A9E6VSB8-F1
#
_entry.id   AF-A0A9E6VSB8-F1
#
_cell.length_a   1.000
_cell.length_b   1.000
_cell.length_c   1.000
_cell.angle_alpha   90.00
_cell.angle_beta   90.00
_cell.angle_gamma   90.00
#
_symmetry.space_group_name_H-M   'P 1'
#
loop_
_entity.id
_entity.type
_entity.pdbx_description
1 polymer ?
#
loop_
_entity_poly.entity_id
_entity_poly.type
_entity_poly.pdbx_seq_one_letter_code
_entity_poly.pdbx_strand_id
1 'polypeptide(L)'
;MARLPSDKVFSLVKSLRAGEKKAFRQQAKQNGAADQLLYLRLFDVLDAMEAYDEAAVLKKIPALPARQLSNQKNYLFQQLTDSLSTTRTVNEITRQFTRAMLRADVLFTKKMYAAALDELDAALLTAKRHCRHTMVLELLTTKRMIIIKMRRPDMAERMSQGLEEFSMHSKYLDEMHRMRLLHQEISKFTLAYSSLRDKATLDAFEAIFVSAGFDFSYASSDYMNQNMHYSVRCIYHRYRREWQPFYEQAKAGMMHAESDPILFTCYRDKHLLSTHQFLIALAKAGSMDDIEMVRDRIHSYLDMPEKIMGRENRIIAVNTSTIFIIVLNKRGLFEEAVAFVKKIAPHFNDCIGSMHTISVANYYNLATLAFFGSGDYKAALKFVLKGLALSDRQMLREHRIYLRFFQLLIHFELDTILLLDNLVKSVYKFLLQLGPGFRFESLIIDFIRMKLPKINSRTELLRAFSELKKQVEALALDPMEGVSLDYFDWPAWLESKITGKSFSALAKRNFAKSQAAES
;
A
#
# COMPACT_ATOMS: atom_id res chain seq x y z
N MET A 1 7.36 -12.47 -24.96
CA MET A 1 8.62 -13.12 -24.52
C MET A 1 8.31 -13.98 -23.31
N ALA A 2 8.53 -15.29 -23.41
CA ALA A 2 8.35 -16.22 -22.30
C ALA A 2 9.38 -15.89 -21.21
N ARG A 3 8.92 -15.66 -19.97
CA ARG A 3 9.81 -15.55 -18.82
C ARG A 3 10.43 -16.94 -18.61
N LEU A 4 11.71 -17.09 -18.95
CA LEU A 4 12.51 -18.17 -18.38
C LEU A 4 12.35 -18.08 -16.84
N PRO A 5 12.05 -19.18 -16.14
CA PRO A 5 11.97 -19.15 -14.68
C PRO A 5 13.34 -18.71 -14.14
N SER A 6 13.40 -17.50 -13.57
CA SER A 6 14.64 -16.97 -12.99
C SER A 6 15.11 -17.89 -11.87
N ASP A 7 16.39 -18.28 -11.87
CA ASP A 7 16.97 -19.04 -10.77
C ASP A 7 16.83 -18.27 -9.45
N LYS A 8 16.30 -18.93 -8.41
CA LYS A 8 16.00 -18.28 -7.12
C LYS A 8 17.24 -17.68 -6.45
N VAL A 9 18.41 -18.30 -6.63
CA VAL A 9 19.67 -17.83 -6.05
C VAL A 9 20.16 -16.61 -6.81
N PHE A 10 20.09 -16.64 -8.14
CA PHE A 10 20.41 -15.47 -8.97
C PHE A 10 19.54 -14.26 -8.60
N SER A 11 18.22 -14.46 -8.47
CA SER A 11 17.30 -13.40 -8.08
C SER A 11 17.62 -12.83 -6.69
N LEU A 12 18.02 -13.68 -5.73
CA LEU A 12 18.47 -13.23 -4.41
C LEU A 12 19.78 -12.43 -4.50
N VAL A 13 20.79 -12.92 -5.22
CA VAL A 13 22.07 -12.20 -5.38
C VAL A 13 21.86 -10.82 -5.99
N LYS A 14 20.96 -10.71 -6.96
CA LYS A 14 20.62 -9.44 -7.63
C LYS A 14 19.80 -8.48 -6.79
N SER A 15 19.07 -8.97 -5.79
CA SER A 15 18.32 -8.09 -4.88
C SER A 15 19.18 -7.45 -3.78
N LEU A 16 20.39 -7.96 -3.55
CA LEU A 16 21.29 -7.45 -2.52
C LEU A 16 21.83 -6.04 -2.82
N ARG A 17 21.92 -5.23 -1.77
CA ARG A 17 22.58 -3.92 -1.78
C ARG A 17 24.09 -4.06 -1.71
N ALA A 18 24.82 -3.04 -2.18
CA ALA A 18 26.29 -3.00 -2.09
C ALA A 18 26.81 -3.27 -0.66
N GLY A 19 26.13 -2.71 0.36
CA GLY A 19 26.47 -2.96 1.77
C GLY A 19 26.25 -4.40 2.21
N GLU A 20 25.14 -5.01 1.81
CA GLU A 20 24.81 -6.42 2.12
C GLU A 20 25.79 -7.37 1.41
N LYS A 21 26.12 -7.11 0.14
CA LYS A 21 27.13 -7.86 -0.60
C LYS A 21 28.51 -7.76 0.07
N LYS A 22 28.88 -6.58 0.57
CA LYS A 22 30.15 -6.37 1.29
C LYS A 22 30.15 -7.12 2.62
N ALA A 23 29.06 -7.05 3.40
CA ALA A 23 28.92 -7.75 4.68
C ALA A 23 29.00 -9.28 4.50
N PHE A 24 28.29 -9.81 3.50
CA PHE A 24 28.34 -11.25 3.16
C PHE A 24 29.76 -11.70 2.82
N ARG A 25 30.45 -10.98 1.93
CA ARG A 25 31.85 -11.27 1.57
C ARG A 25 32.77 -11.20 2.79
N GLN A 26 32.54 -10.28 3.73
CA GLN A 26 33.36 -10.16 4.94
C GLN A 26 33.11 -11.32 5.91
N GLN A 27 31.86 -11.69 6.15
CA GLN A 27 31.50 -12.80 7.03
C GLN A 27 32.01 -14.14 6.49
N ALA A 28 31.87 -14.36 5.19
CA ALA A 28 32.38 -15.57 4.55
C ALA A 28 33.91 -15.67 4.61
N LYS A 29 34.64 -14.54 4.61
CA LYS A 29 36.11 -14.54 4.81
C LYS A 29 36.54 -14.88 6.23
N GLN A 30 35.69 -14.65 7.24
CA GLN A 30 36.02 -14.88 8.65
C GLN A 30 35.88 -16.36 9.07
N ASN A 31 35.01 -17.12 8.41
CA ASN A 31 34.67 -18.50 8.81
C ASN A 31 35.51 -19.59 8.10
N GLY A 32 36.65 -19.22 7.51
CA GLY A 32 37.48 -19.98 6.54
C GLY A 32 37.40 -21.52 6.53
N ALA A 33 36.76 -22.08 5.50
CA ALA A 33 36.87 -23.49 5.08
C ALA A 33 36.94 -23.60 3.54
N ALA A 34 37.53 -24.68 3.00
CA ALA A 34 37.78 -24.83 1.55
C ALA A 34 36.50 -24.79 0.67
N ASP A 35 35.37 -25.31 1.17
CA ASP A 35 34.06 -25.21 0.51
C ASP A 35 33.55 -23.77 0.38
N GLN A 36 34.08 -22.83 1.17
CA GLN A 36 33.72 -21.41 1.11
C GLN A 36 34.20 -20.71 -0.17
N LEU A 37 35.21 -21.26 -0.84
CA LEU A 37 35.72 -20.69 -2.08
C LEU A 37 34.78 -20.92 -3.26
N LEU A 38 34.06 -22.05 -3.30
CA LEU A 38 33.23 -22.40 -4.46
C LEU A 38 31.92 -21.61 -4.49
N TYR A 39 31.20 -21.53 -3.37
CA TYR A 39 29.96 -20.73 -3.34
C TYR A 39 30.24 -19.22 -3.42
N LEU A 40 31.37 -18.72 -2.90
CA LEU A 40 31.76 -17.32 -3.06
C LEU A 40 32.09 -16.98 -4.52
N ARG A 41 32.80 -17.88 -5.22
CA ARG A 41 33.01 -17.72 -6.67
C ARG A 41 31.69 -17.76 -7.43
N LEU A 42 30.77 -18.66 -7.04
CA LEU A 42 29.43 -18.71 -7.61
C LEU A 42 28.67 -17.39 -7.37
N PHE A 43 28.76 -16.84 -6.16
CA PHE A 43 28.18 -15.54 -5.82
C PHE A 43 28.72 -14.43 -6.73
N ASP A 44 30.05 -14.30 -6.88
CA ASP A 44 30.65 -13.25 -7.70
C ASP A 44 30.30 -13.39 -9.19
N VAL A 45 30.23 -14.62 -9.70
CA VAL A 45 29.80 -14.88 -11.08
C VAL A 45 28.34 -14.48 -11.29
N LEU A 46 27.43 -14.87 -10.39
CA LEU A 46 26.02 -14.49 -10.45
C LEU A 46 25.82 -12.97 -10.27
N ASP A 47 26.58 -12.33 -9.39
CA ASP A 47 26.54 -10.89 -9.15
C ASP A 47 26.93 -10.09 -10.40
N ALA A 48 27.84 -10.61 -11.23
CA ALA A 48 28.29 -9.98 -12.47
C ALA A 48 27.37 -10.22 -13.69
N MET A 49 26.49 -11.23 -13.67
CA MET A 49 25.67 -11.61 -14.84
C MET A 49 24.44 -10.72 -15.01
N GLU A 50 24.10 -10.25 -16.20
CA GLU A 50 22.85 -9.49 -16.42
C GLU A 50 21.60 -10.38 -16.42
N ALA A 51 21.71 -11.55 -17.04
CA ALA A 51 20.68 -12.59 -17.06
C ALA A 51 21.28 -13.93 -16.62
N TYR A 52 20.48 -14.78 -15.99
CA TYR A 52 20.93 -16.10 -15.56
C TYR A 52 21.23 -16.99 -16.77
N ASP A 53 22.46 -17.50 -16.84
CA ASP A 53 22.92 -18.47 -17.82
C ASP A 53 23.78 -19.53 -17.13
N GLU A 54 23.23 -20.74 -17.02
CA GLU A 54 23.86 -21.88 -16.36
C GLU A 54 25.15 -22.34 -17.07
N ALA A 55 25.15 -22.35 -18.40
CA ALA A 55 26.33 -22.77 -19.18
C ALA A 55 27.48 -21.76 -18.98
N ALA A 56 27.14 -20.46 -18.92
CA ALA A 56 28.11 -19.42 -18.61
C ALA A 56 28.66 -19.53 -17.17
N VAL A 57 27.85 -19.96 -16.19
CA VAL A 57 28.30 -20.21 -14.81
C VAL A 57 29.35 -21.32 -14.79
N LEU A 58 29.04 -22.47 -15.40
CA LEU A 58 29.94 -23.63 -15.44
C LEU A 58 31.24 -23.32 -16.20
N LYS A 59 31.17 -22.53 -17.28
CA LYS A 59 32.35 -22.08 -18.01
C LYS A 59 33.26 -21.16 -17.18
N LYS A 60 32.67 -20.28 -16.36
CA LYS A 60 33.42 -19.35 -15.50
C LYS A 60 33.96 -19.99 -14.22
N ILE A 61 33.45 -21.16 -13.82
CA ILE A 61 33.89 -21.90 -12.64
C ILE A 61 34.23 -23.35 -13.02
N PRO A 62 35.39 -23.60 -13.68
CA PRO A 62 35.77 -24.94 -14.13
C PRO A 62 35.91 -25.96 -13.01
N ALA A 63 36.19 -25.49 -11.79
CA ALA A 63 36.28 -26.31 -10.59
C ALA A 63 34.91 -26.79 -10.07
N LEU A 64 33.79 -26.34 -10.65
CA LEU A 64 32.43 -26.70 -10.29
C LEU A 64 31.84 -27.67 -11.33
N PRO A 65 31.74 -28.98 -11.03
CA PRO A 65 31.07 -29.93 -11.91
C PRO A 65 29.58 -29.58 -12.07
N ALA A 66 29.03 -29.78 -13.27
CA ALA A 66 27.60 -29.54 -13.55
C ALA A 66 26.67 -30.24 -12.53
N ARG A 67 27.00 -31.49 -12.16
CA ARG A 67 26.28 -32.28 -11.15
C ARG A 67 26.25 -31.67 -9.75
N GLN A 68 27.21 -30.81 -9.40
CA GLN A 68 27.30 -30.15 -8.08
C GLN A 68 26.73 -28.73 -8.06
N LEU A 69 26.40 -28.16 -9.23
CA LEU A 69 25.90 -26.79 -9.32
C LEU A 69 24.63 -26.58 -8.48
N SER A 70 23.67 -27.50 -8.54
CA SER A 70 22.45 -27.40 -7.71
C SER A 70 22.74 -27.39 -6.21
N ASN A 71 23.69 -28.21 -5.76
CA ASN A 71 24.09 -28.26 -4.35
C ASN A 71 24.79 -26.97 -3.92
N GLN A 72 25.69 -26.45 -4.77
CA GLN A 72 26.38 -25.19 -4.50
C GLN A 72 25.44 -23.98 -4.56
N LYS A 73 24.42 -24.00 -5.43
CA LYS A 73 23.34 -23.00 -5.43
C LYS A 73 22.56 -23.03 -4.12
N ASN A 74 22.15 -24.22 -3.65
CA ASN A 74 21.44 -24.36 -2.38
C ASN A 74 22.30 -23.92 -1.18
N TYR A 75 23.58 -24.29 -1.18
CA TYR A 75 24.50 -23.87 -0.13
C TYR A 75 24.74 -22.36 -0.15
N LEU A 76 24.96 -21.75 -1.33
CA LEU A 76 25.04 -20.30 -1.48
C LEU A 76 23.77 -19.62 -0.97
N PHE A 77 22.60 -20.15 -1.32
CA PHE A 77 21.33 -19.62 -0.86
C PHE A 77 21.23 -19.64 0.67
N GLN A 78 21.56 -20.77 1.31
CA GLN A 78 21.57 -20.90 2.76
C GLN A 78 22.54 -19.92 3.42
N GLN A 79 23.79 -19.86 2.94
CA GLN A 79 24.80 -18.93 3.48
C GLN A 79 24.40 -17.47 3.30
N LEU A 80 23.79 -17.11 2.16
CA LEU A 80 23.23 -15.79 1.94
C LEU A 80 22.10 -15.50 2.92
N THR A 81 21.16 -16.42 3.12
CA THR A 81 20.04 -16.22 4.05
C THR A 81 20.49 -16.15 5.51
N ASP A 82 21.52 -16.91 5.89
CA ASP A 82 22.10 -16.89 7.25
C ASP A 82 22.87 -15.58 7.51
N SER A 83 23.63 -15.12 6.53
CA SER A 83 24.28 -13.81 6.58
C SER A 83 23.28 -12.67 6.62
N LEU A 84 22.22 -12.76 5.82
CA LEU A 84 21.14 -11.79 5.82
C LEU A 84 20.30 -11.85 7.10
N SER A 85 20.12 -13.00 7.75
CA SER A 85 19.36 -13.08 9.00
C SER A 85 20.12 -12.50 10.20
N THR A 86 21.44 -12.53 10.15
CA THR A 86 22.32 -11.90 11.15
C THR A 86 22.47 -10.40 10.94
N THR A 87 22.42 -9.93 9.69
CA THR A 87 22.53 -8.49 9.33
C THR A 87 21.19 -7.77 9.20
N ARG A 88 20.12 -8.45 8.77
CA ARG A 88 18.76 -7.92 8.85
C ARG A 88 18.38 -7.81 10.31
N THR A 89 17.72 -6.72 10.62
CA THR A 89 16.94 -6.53 11.83
C THR A 89 15.78 -7.53 11.83
N VAL A 90 16.04 -8.82 12.07
CA VAL A 90 15.04 -9.70 12.70
C VAL A 90 14.51 -8.90 13.88
N ASN A 91 13.19 -8.77 13.99
CA ASN A 91 12.53 -7.97 15.01
C ASN A 91 13.24 -8.18 16.36
N GLU A 92 13.87 -7.13 16.90
CA GLU A 92 14.73 -7.21 18.09
C GLU A 92 13.98 -7.87 19.25
N ILE A 93 12.66 -7.64 19.32
CA ILE A 93 11.76 -8.25 20.28
C ILE A 93 11.73 -9.78 20.14
N THR A 94 11.66 -10.31 18.91
CA THR A 94 11.70 -11.76 18.66
C THR A 94 13.03 -12.35 19.10
N ARG A 95 14.15 -11.67 18.83
CA ARG A 95 15.48 -12.15 19.28
C ARG A 95 15.59 -12.16 20.80
N GLN A 96 15.15 -11.09 21.46
CA GLN A 96 15.15 -11.00 22.92
C GLN A 96 14.29 -12.10 23.53
N PHE A 97 13.08 -12.32 22.99
CA PHE A 97 12.19 -13.41 23.37
C PHE A 97 12.88 -14.77 23.24
N THR A 98 13.45 -15.10 22.07
CA THR A 98 14.12 -16.39 21.86
C THR A 98 15.31 -16.58 22.80
N ARG A 99 16.13 -15.55 23.03
CA ARG A 99 17.24 -15.61 23.99
C ARG A 99 16.76 -15.86 25.40
N ALA A 100 15.72 -15.16 25.84
CA ALA A 100 15.15 -15.34 27.18
C ALA A 100 14.60 -16.76 27.36
N MET A 101 13.90 -17.30 26.37
CA MET A 101 13.40 -18.69 26.40
C MET A 101 14.53 -19.71 26.50
N LEU A 102 15.60 -19.56 25.70
CA LEU A 102 16.77 -20.44 25.75
C LEU A 102 17.51 -20.34 27.09
N ARG A 103 17.71 -19.12 27.63
CA ARG A 103 18.33 -18.94 28.94
C ARG A 103 17.48 -19.56 30.06
N ALA A 104 16.17 -19.35 30.02
CA ALA A 104 15.23 -19.93 30.98
C ALA A 104 15.28 -21.47 30.95
N ASP A 105 15.35 -22.08 29.76
CA ASP A 105 15.49 -23.53 29.62
C ASP A 105 16.81 -24.04 30.24
N VAL A 106 17.94 -23.40 29.91
CA VAL A 106 19.24 -23.75 30.52
C VAL A 106 19.18 -23.63 32.04
N LEU A 107 18.68 -22.51 32.58
CA LEU A 107 18.55 -22.29 34.02
C LEU A 107 17.60 -23.32 34.67
N PHE A 108 16.52 -23.68 34.00
CA PHE A 108 15.60 -24.71 34.43
C PHE A 108 16.28 -26.08 34.54
N THR A 109 17.07 -26.49 33.54
CA THR A 109 17.83 -27.76 33.61
C THR A 109 18.85 -27.77 34.74
N LYS A 110 19.42 -26.60 35.07
CA LYS A 110 20.32 -26.41 36.22
C LYS A 110 19.59 -26.22 37.56
N LYS A 111 18.25 -26.37 37.59
CA LYS A 111 17.39 -26.17 38.77
C LYS A 111 17.43 -24.75 39.37
N MET A 112 17.92 -23.77 38.62
CA MET A 112 17.97 -22.36 39.00
C MET A 112 16.63 -21.67 38.68
N TYR A 113 15.54 -22.15 39.30
CA TYR A 113 14.17 -21.78 38.91
C TYR A 113 13.84 -20.29 39.11
N ALA A 114 14.32 -19.68 40.20
CA ALA A 114 14.09 -18.25 40.45
C ALA A 114 14.71 -17.39 39.34
N ALA A 115 15.99 -17.64 39.01
CA ALA A 115 16.67 -16.94 37.92
C ALA A 115 15.99 -17.17 36.55
N ALA A 116 15.48 -18.39 36.31
CA ALA A 116 14.72 -18.68 35.09
C ALA A 116 13.42 -17.86 35.04
N LEU A 117 12.71 -17.69 36.17
CA LEU A 117 11.52 -16.86 36.23
C LEU A 117 11.83 -15.38 36.01
N ASP A 118 12.94 -14.86 36.55
CA ASP A 118 13.36 -13.46 36.39
C ASP A 118 13.64 -13.13 34.91
N GLU A 119 14.33 -14.05 34.19
CA GLU A 119 14.55 -13.94 32.74
C GLU A 119 13.23 -13.88 31.96
N LEU A 120 12.26 -14.72 32.33
CA LEU A 120 10.95 -14.76 31.69
C LEU A 120 10.09 -13.54 32.03
N ASP A 121 10.19 -12.99 33.24
CA ASP A 121 9.48 -11.77 33.66
C ASP A 121 9.92 -10.55 32.84
N ALA A 122 11.24 -10.39 32.66
CA ALA A 122 11.79 -9.31 31.85
C ALA A 122 11.30 -9.41 30.39
N ALA A 123 11.34 -10.61 29.81
CA ALA A 123 10.83 -10.85 28.46
C ALA A 123 9.30 -10.64 28.36
N LEU A 124 8.55 -11.00 29.41
CA LEU A 124 7.10 -10.84 29.46
C LEU A 124 6.70 -9.37 29.46
N LEU A 125 7.40 -8.53 30.23
CA LEU A 125 7.18 -7.09 30.25
C LEU A 125 7.37 -6.48 28.86
N THR A 126 8.46 -6.83 28.18
CA THR A 126 8.73 -6.38 26.80
C THR A 126 7.66 -6.89 25.84
N ALA A 127 7.31 -8.18 25.89
CA ALA A 127 6.30 -8.75 25.00
C ALA A 127 4.93 -8.09 25.17
N LYS A 128 4.52 -7.78 26.41
CA LYS A 128 3.29 -7.04 26.71
C LYS A 128 3.36 -5.61 26.18
N ARG A 129 4.45 -4.88 26.44
CA ARG A 129 4.64 -3.49 25.98
C ARG A 129 4.57 -3.36 24.45
N HIS A 130 4.89 -4.43 23.73
CA HIS A 130 4.84 -4.50 22.27
C HIS A 130 3.63 -5.27 21.70
N CYS A 131 2.59 -5.53 22.50
CA CYS A 131 1.37 -6.26 22.10
C CYS A 131 1.66 -7.60 21.36
N ARG A 132 2.69 -8.34 21.79
CA ARG A 132 3.05 -9.65 21.21
C ARG A 132 2.33 -10.78 21.95
N HIS A 133 1.00 -10.86 21.82
CA HIS A 133 0.18 -11.78 22.61
C HIS A 133 0.60 -13.26 22.51
N THR A 134 1.01 -13.74 21.32
CA THR A 134 1.52 -15.12 21.18
C THR A 134 2.75 -15.38 22.04
N MET A 135 3.70 -14.43 22.08
CA MET A 135 4.89 -14.52 22.93
C MET A 135 4.51 -14.45 24.42
N VAL A 136 3.54 -13.61 24.77
CA VAL A 136 3.04 -13.52 26.14
C VAL A 136 2.47 -14.85 26.61
N LEU A 137 1.61 -15.50 25.81
CA LEU A 137 1.04 -16.80 26.15
C LEU A 137 2.11 -17.89 26.32
N GLU A 138 3.13 -17.89 25.46
CA GLU A 138 4.25 -18.84 25.55
C GLU A 138 5.10 -18.61 26.81
N LEU A 139 5.44 -17.36 27.13
CA LEU A 139 6.17 -17.02 28.36
C LEU A 139 5.38 -17.40 29.61
N LEU A 140 4.09 -17.08 29.66
CA LEU A 140 3.22 -17.43 30.78
C LEU A 140 3.10 -18.95 30.96
N THR A 141 3.02 -19.70 29.85
CA THR A 141 3.00 -21.16 29.86
C THR A 141 4.28 -21.72 30.46
N THR A 142 5.44 -21.24 30.00
CA THR A 142 6.75 -21.66 30.51
C THR A 142 6.92 -21.32 31.98
N LYS A 143 6.59 -20.08 32.39
CA LYS A 143 6.61 -19.67 33.81
C LYS A 143 5.77 -20.60 34.68
N ARG A 144 4.57 -20.95 34.23
CA ARG A 144 3.68 -21.86 34.96
C ARG A 144 4.30 -23.25 35.14
N MET A 145 4.94 -23.81 34.10
CA MET A 145 5.65 -25.08 34.20
C MET A 145 6.77 -25.03 35.24
N ILE A 146 7.53 -23.93 35.30
CA ILE A 146 8.58 -23.73 36.29
C ILE A 146 8.00 -23.63 37.71
N ILE A 147 6.98 -22.81 37.92
CA ILE A 147 6.33 -22.62 39.23
C ILE A 147 5.79 -23.95 39.77
N ILE A 148 5.10 -24.74 38.95
CA ILE A 148 4.61 -26.07 39.33
C ILE A 148 5.77 -26.97 39.76
N LYS A 149 6.91 -26.90 39.07
CA LYS A 149 8.10 -27.70 39.38
C LYS A 149 8.77 -27.29 40.70
N MET A 150 8.70 -26.01 41.08
CA MET A 150 9.24 -25.50 42.35
C MET A 150 8.51 -26.05 43.58
N ARG A 151 7.24 -26.47 43.45
CA ARG A 151 6.39 -27.03 44.53
C ARG A 151 6.33 -26.14 45.79
N ARG A 152 6.27 -24.82 45.58
CA ARG A 152 6.25 -23.79 46.63
C ARG A 152 4.84 -23.21 46.81
N PRO A 153 4.20 -23.36 47.99
CA PRO A 153 2.84 -22.84 48.22
C PRO A 153 2.70 -21.32 48.09
N ASP A 154 3.73 -20.56 48.46
CA ASP A 154 3.75 -19.11 48.38
C ASP A 154 3.69 -18.56 46.94
N MET A 155 3.90 -19.42 45.93
CA MET A 155 3.76 -19.07 44.52
C MET A 155 2.34 -19.25 43.98
N ALA A 156 1.38 -19.70 44.81
CA ALA A 156 0.00 -19.97 44.39
C ALA A 156 -0.69 -18.70 43.86
N GLU A 157 -0.53 -17.56 44.52
CA GLU A 157 -1.11 -16.29 44.07
C GLU A 157 -0.54 -15.85 42.72
N ARG A 158 0.79 -15.92 42.57
CA ARG A 158 1.48 -15.62 41.31
C ARG A 158 1.03 -16.54 40.17
N MET A 159 0.68 -17.79 40.47
CA MET A 159 0.12 -18.73 39.50
C MET A 159 -1.30 -18.34 39.06
N SER A 160 -2.16 -17.94 40.00
CA SER A 160 -3.52 -17.45 39.70
C SER A 160 -3.50 -16.18 38.84
N GLN A 161 -2.67 -15.20 39.22
CA GLN A 161 -2.47 -13.97 38.42
C GLN A 161 -2.00 -14.31 36.99
N GLY A 162 -1.05 -15.24 36.84
CA GLY A 162 -0.59 -15.70 35.53
C GLY A 162 -1.68 -16.37 34.68
N LEU A 163 -2.65 -17.06 35.29
CA LEU A 163 -3.78 -17.67 34.58
C LEU A 163 -4.79 -16.61 34.10
N GLU A 164 -5.08 -15.62 34.93
CA GLU A 164 -5.95 -14.49 34.56
C GLU A 164 -5.35 -13.71 33.39
N GLU A 165 -4.05 -13.37 33.46
CA GLU A 165 -3.33 -12.73 32.37
C GLU A 165 -3.32 -13.58 31.09
N PHE A 166 -3.12 -14.90 31.22
CA PHE A 166 -3.16 -15.82 30.09
C PHE A 166 -4.54 -15.79 29.43
N SER A 167 -5.61 -15.87 30.21
CA SER A 167 -6.99 -15.81 29.72
C SER A 167 -7.28 -14.49 28.99
N MET A 168 -6.85 -13.36 29.55
CA MET A 168 -6.98 -12.04 28.93
C MET A 168 -6.26 -11.97 27.57
N HIS A 169 -4.99 -12.35 27.51
CA HIS A 169 -4.23 -12.33 26.26
C HIS A 169 -4.72 -13.35 25.23
N SER A 170 -5.31 -14.47 25.68
CA SER A 170 -5.97 -15.42 24.79
C SER A 170 -7.22 -14.80 24.14
N LYS A 171 -8.00 -14.01 24.87
CA LYS A 171 -9.15 -13.28 24.32
C LYS A 171 -8.71 -12.23 23.29
N TYR A 172 -7.63 -11.50 23.55
CA TYR A 172 -7.09 -10.56 22.56
C TYR A 172 -6.62 -11.25 21.29
N LEU A 173 -5.98 -12.41 21.41
CA LEU A 173 -5.53 -13.20 20.25
C LEU A 173 -6.71 -13.75 19.44
N ASP A 174 -7.76 -14.23 20.10
CA ASP A 174 -9.00 -14.67 19.47
C ASP A 174 -9.69 -13.53 18.70
N GLU A 175 -9.85 -12.37 19.33
CA GLU A 175 -10.41 -11.19 18.70
C GLU A 175 -9.58 -10.75 17.48
N MET A 176 -8.25 -10.72 17.60
CA MET A 176 -7.34 -10.42 16.49
C MET A 176 -7.55 -11.41 15.34
N HIS A 177 -7.76 -12.69 15.63
CA HIS A 177 -8.02 -13.70 14.62
C HIS A 177 -9.36 -13.47 13.91
N ARG A 178 -10.44 -13.23 14.68
CA ARG A 178 -11.76 -12.89 14.13
C ARG A 178 -11.71 -11.67 13.20
N MET A 179 -11.01 -10.61 13.60
CA MET A 179 -10.85 -9.41 12.77
C MET A 179 -10.06 -9.67 11.48
N ARG A 180 -9.02 -10.51 11.55
CA ARG A 180 -8.25 -10.91 10.35
C ARG A 180 -9.08 -11.73 9.38
N LEU A 181 -9.90 -12.66 9.88
CA LEU A 181 -10.82 -13.44 9.05
C LEU A 181 -11.83 -12.52 8.35
N LEU A 182 -12.45 -11.59 9.09
CA LEU A 182 -13.35 -10.60 8.52
C LEU A 182 -12.66 -9.77 7.43
N HIS A 183 -11.45 -9.26 7.69
CA HIS A 183 -10.68 -8.52 6.68
C HIS A 183 -10.37 -9.37 5.43
N GLN A 184 -10.09 -10.66 5.59
CA GLN A 184 -9.84 -11.58 4.47
C GLN A 184 -11.10 -11.81 3.63
N GLU A 185 -12.27 -12.03 4.24
CA GLU A 185 -13.52 -12.15 3.50
C GLU A 185 -13.89 -10.85 2.77
N ILE A 186 -13.67 -9.69 3.40
CA ILE A 186 -13.82 -8.40 2.73
C ILE A 186 -12.83 -8.28 1.55
N SER A 187 -11.56 -8.66 1.73
CA SER A 187 -10.56 -8.60 0.66
C SER A 187 -10.93 -9.51 -0.52
N LYS A 188 -11.38 -10.74 -0.23
CA LYS A 188 -11.86 -11.69 -1.23
C LYS A 188 -13.08 -11.14 -1.97
N PHE A 189 -14.03 -10.57 -1.23
CA PHE A 189 -15.21 -9.94 -1.81
C PHE A 189 -14.81 -8.79 -2.74
N THR A 190 -13.92 -7.90 -2.30
CA THR A 190 -13.52 -6.71 -3.08
C THR A 190 -12.63 -7.03 -4.27
N LEU A 191 -11.96 -8.19 -4.28
CA LEU A 191 -11.29 -8.74 -5.47
C LEU A 191 -12.28 -9.32 -6.48
N ALA A 192 -13.37 -9.96 -6.00
CA ALA A 192 -14.40 -10.54 -6.85
C ALA A 192 -15.36 -9.49 -7.43
N TYR A 193 -15.70 -8.49 -6.61
CA TYR A 193 -16.63 -7.41 -6.95
C TYR A 193 -15.86 -6.09 -7.02
N SER A 194 -15.60 -5.64 -8.25
CA SER A 194 -14.88 -4.38 -8.50
C SER A 194 -15.58 -3.13 -7.92
N SER A 195 -16.86 -3.22 -7.58
CA SER A 195 -17.55 -2.32 -6.64
C SER A 195 -18.94 -2.87 -6.26
N LEU A 196 -19.54 -2.33 -5.21
CA LEU A 196 -20.93 -2.63 -4.81
C LEU A 196 -21.90 -1.97 -5.80
N ARG A 197 -22.31 -2.72 -6.85
CA ARG A 197 -23.03 -2.14 -8.00
C ARG A 197 -24.53 -2.33 -8.05
N ASP A 198 -25.07 -3.12 -7.15
CA ASP A 198 -26.48 -3.43 -7.10
C ASP A 198 -26.86 -3.82 -5.67
N LYS A 199 -28.16 -3.80 -5.40
CA LYS A 199 -28.68 -4.13 -4.08
C LYS A 199 -28.24 -5.53 -3.63
N ALA A 200 -28.19 -6.52 -4.51
CA ALA A 200 -27.78 -7.87 -4.14
C ALA A 200 -26.30 -7.92 -3.75
N THR A 201 -25.43 -7.20 -4.47
CA THR A 201 -24.01 -7.08 -4.12
C THR A 201 -23.81 -6.32 -2.80
N LEU A 202 -24.60 -5.26 -2.54
CA LEU A 202 -24.58 -4.55 -1.26
C LEU A 202 -25.06 -5.44 -0.11
N ASP A 203 -26.20 -6.12 -0.28
CA ASP A 203 -26.74 -7.06 0.71
C ASP A 203 -25.74 -8.19 0.99
N ALA A 204 -25.07 -8.71 -0.04
CA ALA A 204 -24.00 -9.70 0.11
C ALA A 204 -22.78 -9.17 0.87
N PHE A 205 -22.43 -7.88 0.67
CA PHE A 205 -21.36 -7.24 1.43
C PHE A 205 -21.74 -7.05 2.89
N GLU A 206 -22.96 -6.58 3.18
CA GLU A 206 -23.46 -6.41 4.55
C GLU A 206 -23.56 -7.76 5.29
N ALA A 207 -23.94 -8.83 4.59
CA ALA A 207 -23.98 -10.19 5.15
C ALA A 207 -22.62 -10.68 5.68
N ILE A 208 -21.49 -10.18 5.16
CA ILE A 208 -20.16 -10.52 5.68
C ILE A 208 -20.01 -10.04 7.13
N PHE A 209 -20.49 -8.83 7.44
CA PHE A 209 -20.38 -8.25 8.79
C PHE A 209 -21.37 -8.89 9.75
N VAL A 210 -22.59 -9.18 9.27
CA VAL A 210 -23.63 -9.87 10.06
C VAL A 210 -23.18 -11.29 10.42
N SER A 211 -22.67 -12.05 9.45
CA SER A 211 -22.18 -13.42 9.70
C SER A 211 -20.97 -13.45 10.63
N ALA A 212 -20.13 -12.42 10.60
CA ALA A 212 -19.02 -12.26 11.54
C ALA A 212 -19.44 -11.78 12.94
N GLY A 213 -20.71 -11.40 13.13
CA GLY A 213 -21.19 -10.81 14.38
C GLY A 213 -20.46 -9.51 14.74
N PHE A 214 -20.12 -8.70 13.74
CA PHE A 214 -19.35 -7.48 13.95
C PHE A 214 -20.18 -6.40 14.64
N ASP A 215 -19.75 -5.98 15.83
CA ASP A 215 -20.38 -4.88 16.58
C ASP A 215 -19.71 -3.54 16.23
N PHE A 216 -20.45 -2.68 15.54
CA PHE A 216 -19.97 -1.36 15.13
C PHE A 216 -19.75 -0.40 16.31
N SER A 217 -20.32 -0.66 17.49
CA SER A 217 -20.15 0.16 18.70
C SER A 217 -19.00 -0.29 19.59
N TYR A 218 -18.49 -1.51 19.39
CA TYR A 218 -17.52 -2.14 20.30
C TYR A 218 -16.13 -1.47 20.27
N ALA A 219 -15.59 -1.08 21.43
CA ALA A 219 -14.21 -0.61 21.54
C ALA A 219 -13.36 -1.66 22.25
N SER A 220 -12.28 -2.11 21.59
CA SER A 220 -11.33 -3.03 22.20
C SER A 220 -10.42 -2.30 23.18
N SER A 221 -10.10 -2.96 24.29
CA SER A 221 -9.08 -2.48 25.23
C SER A 221 -7.65 -2.76 24.75
N ASP A 222 -7.47 -3.67 23.78
CA ASP A 222 -6.17 -3.92 23.17
C ASP A 222 -5.91 -2.95 22.02
N TYR A 223 -4.72 -2.36 22.03
CA TYR A 223 -4.30 -1.37 21.04
C TYR A 223 -4.33 -1.91 19.61
N MET A 224 -3.89 -3.15 19.38
CA MET A 224 -3.80 -3.74 18.05
C MET A 224 -5.18 -4.09 17.51
N ASN A 225 -6.04 -4.65 18.37
CA ASN A 225 -7.41 -4.96 18.01
C ASN A 225 -8.22 -3.70 17.72
N GLN A 226 -8.07 -2.65 18.54
CA GLN A 226 -8.75 -1.39 18.31
C GLN A 226 -8.36 -0.74 16.96
N ASN A 227 -7.08 -0.82 16.57
CA ASN A 227 -6.64 -0.42 15.23
C ASN A 227 -7.32 -1.23 14.11
N MET A 228 -7.51 -2.53 14.30
CA MET A 228 -8.22 -3.38 13.32
C MET A 228 -9.70 -3.01 13.23
N HIS A 229 -10.36 -2.71 14.35
CA HIS A 229 -11.76 -2.24 14.36
C HIS A 229 -11.92 -0.95 13.57
N TYR A 230 -11.05 0.04 13.77
CA TYR A 230 -11.07 1.27 12.96
C TYR A 230 -10.92 0.96 11.47
N SER A 231 -9.99 0.10 11.09
CA SER A 231 -9.79 -0.29 9.68
C SER A 231 -11.02 -0.97 9.10
N VAL A 232 -11.69 -1.86 9.85
CA VAL A 232 -12.89 -2.57 9.38
C VAL A 232 -14.06 -1.59 9.21
N ARG A 233 -14.29 -0.68 10.17
CA ARG A 233 -15.30 0.39 10.05
C ARG A 233 -15.03 1.31 8.88
N CYS A 234 -13.78 1.69 8.67
CA CYS A 234 -13.37 2.49 7.53
C CYS A 234 -13.75 1.82 6.21
N ILE A 235 -13.48 0.51 6.08
CA ILE A 235 -13.86 -0.23 4.88
C ILE A 235 -15.39 -0.27 4.74
N TYR A 236 -16.12 -0.58 5.80
CA TYR A 236 -17.59 -0.61 5.77
C TYR A 236 -18.19 0.71 5.26
N HIS A 237 -17.88 1.84 5.93
CA HIS A 237 -18.43 3.14 5.57
C HIS A 237 -17.97 3.61 4.19
N ARG A 238 -16.70 3.38 3.82
CA ARG A 238 -16.18 3.73 2.49
C ARG A 238 -16.94 3.02 1.38
N TYR A 239 -17.22 1.73 1.54
CA TYR A 239 -17.91 0.95 0.52
C TYR A 239 -19.40 1.32 0.43
N ARG A 240 -20.04 1.71 1.54
CA ARG A 240 -21.39 2.29 1.57
C ARG A 240 -21.45 3.76 1.14
N ARG A 241 -20.29 4.38 0.89
CA ARG A 241 -20.13 5.81 0.55
C ARG A 241 -20.66 6.77 1.61
N GLU A 242 -20.58 6.36 2.86
CA GLU A 242 -20.88 7.19 4.01
C GLU A 242 -19.62 8.00 4.37
N TRP A 243 -19.42 9.12 3.67
CA TRP A 243 -18.15 9.85 3.72
C TRP A 243 -17.85 10.47 5.09
N GLN A 244 -18.87 11.00 5.78
CA GLN A 244 -18.68 11.60 7.10
C GLN A 244 -18.34 10.55 8.18
N PRO A 245 -19.07 9.43 8.33
CA PRO A 245 -18.64 8.34 9.22
C PRO A 245 -17.27 7.76 8.86
N PHE A 246 -16.98 7.59 7.57
CA PHE A 246 -15.67 7.14 7.12
C PHE A 246 -14.55 8.11 7.56
N TYR A 247 -14.78 9.40 7.40
CA TYR A 247 -13.86 10.45 7.83
C TYR A 247 -13.57 10.41 9.33
N GLU A 248 -14.61 10.32 10.16
CA GLU A 248 -14.49 10.26 11.62
C GLU A 248 -13.72 9.03 12.08
N GLN A 249 -14.06 7.85 11.54
CA GLN A 249 -13.37 6.60 11.87
C GLN A 249 -11.92 6.59 11.40
N ALA A 250 -11.63 7.13 10.21
CA ALA A 250 -10.27 7.19 9.70
C ALA A 250 -9.40 8.17 10.49
N LYS A 251 -9.95 9.33 10.90
CA LYS A 251 -9.27 10.29 11.79
C LYS A 251 -8.97 9.65 13.14
N ALA A 252 -9.98 9.02 13.75
CA ALA A 252 -9.83 8.36 15.04
C ALA A 252 -8.80 7.21 14.99
N GLY A 253 -8.83 6.39 13.93
CA GLY A 253 -7.84 5.32 13.74
C GLY A 253 -6.41 5.83 13.55
N MET A 254 -6.23 6.94 12.83
CA MET A 254 -4.93 7.58 12.68
C MET A 254 -4.42 8.20 13.99
N MET A 255 -5.30 8.85 14.77
CA MET A 255 -4.93 9.39 16.08
C MET A 255 -4.63 8.28 17.10
N HIS A 256 -5.42 7.21 17.11
CA HIS A 256 -5.19 6.03 17.97
C HIS A 256 -3.85 5.36 17.65
N ALA A 257 -3.52 5.21 16.37
CA ALA A 257 -2.21 4.72 15.93
C ALA A 257 -1.04 5.52 16.55
N GLU A 258 -1.18 6.82 16.70
CA GLU A 258 -0.14 7.71 17.25
C GLU A 258 -0.18 7.87 18.77
N SER A 259 -1.20 7.33 19.44
CA SER A 259 -1.37 7.47 20.90
C SER A 259 -0.24 6.81 21.72
N ASP A 260 0.46 5.82 21.15
CA ASP A 260 1.61 5.17 21.78
C ASP A 260 2.85 5.22 20.84
N PRO A 261 3.87 6.04 21.14
CA PRO A 261 5.06 6.19 20.29
C PRO A 261 5.87 4.91 20.08
N ILE A 262 5.87 3.98 21.06
CA ILE A 262 6.60 2.72 20.97
C ILE A 262 5.90 1.80 19.97
N LEU A 263 4.59 1.64 20.11
CA LEU A 263 3.79 0.84 19.19
C LEU A 263 3.73 1.48 17.81
N PHE A 264 3.74 2.82 17.74
CA PHE A 264 3.86 3.57 16.50
C PHE A 264 5.12 3.16 15.71
N THR A 265 6.26 3.11 16.41
CA THR A 265 7.53 2.71 15.81
C THR A 265 7.55 1.24 15.41
N CYS A 266 6.96 0.35 16.23
CA CYS A 266 6.98 -1.10 16.01
C CYS A 266 6.07 -1.58 14.89
N TYR A 267 5.00 -0.83 14.60
CA TYR A 267 3.96 -1.18 13.63
C TYR A 267 3.76 -0.08 12.59
N ARG A 268 4.85 0.61 12.23
CA ARG A 268 4.84 1.77 11.34
C ARG A 268 4.15 1.50 10.01
N ASP A 269 4.30 0.31 9.44
CA ASP A 269 3.61 -0.14 8.23
C ASP A 269 2.08 -0.05 8.36
N LYS A 270 1.53 -0.49 9.50
CA LYS A 270 0.10 -0.44 9.79
C LYS A 270 -0.39 0.98 10.01
N HIS A 271 0.42 1.83 10.64
CA HIS A 271 0.03 3.22 10.90
C HIS A 271 0.09 4.10 9.65
N LEU A 272 1.02 3.81 8.75
CA LEU A 272 1.03 4.40 7.42
C LEU A 272 -0.21 3.98 6.61
N LEU A 273 -0.80 2.81 6.88
CA LEU A 273 -2.07 2.40 6.31
C LEU A 273 -3.26 3.18 6.92
N SER A 274 -3.28 3.41 8.24
CA SER A 274 -4.29 4.29 8.87
C SER A 274 -4.22 5.72 8.31
N THR A 275 -3.01 6.25 8.12
CA THR A 275 -2.79 7.55 7.47
C THR A 275 -3.29 7.55 6.02
N HIS A 276 -3.05 6.47 5.28
CA HIS A 276 -3.56 6.29 3.92
C HIS A 276 -5.10 6.31 3.88
N GLN A 277 -5.77 5.63 4.81
CA GLN A 277 -7.23 5.64 4.92
C GLN A 277 -7.75 7.05 5.22
N PHE A 278 -7.11 7.76 6.15
CA PHE A 278 -7.48 9.13 6.47
C PHE A 278 -7.30 10.08 5.28
N LEU A 279 -6.22 9.95 4.50
CA LEU A 279 -6.03 10.72 3.27
C LEU A 279 -7.13 10.50 2.24
N ILE A 280 -7.59 9.25 2.07
CA ILE A 280 -8.71 8.95 1.17
C ILE A 280 -10.00 9.59 1.69
N ALA A 281 -10.27 9.50 2.99
CA ALA A 281 -11.43 10.14 3.59
C ALA A 281 -11.37 11.66 3.47
N LEU A 282 -10.19 12.23 3.71
CA LEU A 282 -9.91 13.66 3.60
C LEU A 282 -10.10 14.16 2.16
N ALA A 283 -9.88 13.32 1.13
CA ALA A 283 -10.16 13.68 -0.25
C ALA A 283 -11.66 13.84 -0.56
N LYS A 284 -12.54 13.32 0.30
CA LYS A 284 -14.00 13.36 0.16
C LYS A 284 -14.64 14.38 1.10
N ALA A 285 -14.28 14.32 2.39
CA ALA A 285 -14.80 15.18 3.45
C ALA A 285 -13.65 15.78 4.27
N GLY A 286 -13.92 16.76 5.15
CA GLY A 286 -12.94 17.28 6.12
C GLY A 286 -12.39 18.68 5.84
N SER A 287 -11.76 19.24 6.88
CA SER A 287 -11.38 20.66 7.01
C SER A 287 -10.00 20.99 6.40
N MET A 288 -9.69 22.28 6.30
CA MET A 288 -8.35 22.75 5.91
C MET A 288 -7.30 22.48 7.00
N ASP A 289 -7.66 22.58 8.28
CA ASP A 289 -6.76 22.31 9.41
C ASP A 289 -6.26 20.86 9.38
N ASP A 290 -7.14 19.92 9.02
CA ASP A 290 -6.78 18.52 8.88
C ASP A 290 -5.81 18.26 7.71
N ILE A 291 -5.86 19.08 6.66
CA ILE A 291 -4.89 19.02 5.54
C ILE A 291 -3.50 19.45 6.00
N GLU A 292 -3.41 20.51 6.79
CA GLU A 292 -2.14 20.99 7.34
C GLU A 292 -1.53 19.95 8.30
N MET A 293 -2.35 19.42 9.21
CA MET A 293 -1.94 18.34 10.12
C MET A 293 -1.35 17.14 9.35
N VAL A 294 -1.99 16.69 8.27
CA VAL A 294 -1.52 15.53 7.51
C VAL A 294 -0.30 15.87 6.65
N ARG A 295 -0.20 17.10 6.15
CA ARG A 295 0.97 17.59 5.41
C ARG A 295 2.23 17.51 6.26
N ASP A 296 2.15 17.95 7.51
CA ASP A 296 3.26 17.89 8.46
C ASP A 296 3.69 16.46 8.74
N ARG A 297 2.72 15.55 8.93
CA ARG A 297 2.99 14.11 9.11
C ARG A 297 3.70 13.52 7.90
N ILE A 298 3.21 13.80 6.69
CA ILE A 298 3.85 13.35 5.45
C ILE A 298 5.29 13.84 5.36
N HIS A 299 5.56 15.10 5.68
CA HIS A 299 6.91 15.63 5.71
C HIS A 299 7.79 14.92 6.73
N SER A 300 7.29 14.70 7.94
CA SER A 300 8.01 13.94 8.97
C SER A 300 8.40 12.53 8.51
N TYR A 301 7.54 11.86 7.73
CA TYR A 301 7.87 10.55 7.17
C TYR A 301 8.91 10.66 6.05
N LEU A 302 8.73 11.58 5.10
CA LEU A 302 9.65 11.71 3.96
C LEU A 302 11.07 12.11 4.38
N ASP A 303 11.19 12.91 5.45
CA ASP A 303 12.46 13.41 5.98
C ASP A 303 13.14 12.42 6.96
N MET A 304 12.43 11.38 7.39
CA MET A 304 12.98 10.38 8.31
C MET A 304 14.12 9.57 7.64
N PRO A 305 15.30 9.45 8.28
CA PRO A 305 16.42 8.68 7.73
C PRO A 305 16.06 7.22 7.46
N GLU A 306 16.48 6.68 6.30
CA GLU A 306 16.16 5.29 5.91
C GLU A 306 16.64 4.26 6.94
N LYS A 307 17.75 4.52 7.65
CA LYS A 307 18.25 3.64 8.72
C LYS A 307 17.26 3.47 9.88
N ILE A 308 16.45 4.49 10.16
CA ILE A 308 15.41 4.49 11.21
C ILE A 308 14.09 3.98 10.64
N MET A 309 13.74 4.42 9.43
CA MET A 309 12.48 4.03 8.80
C MET A 309 12.47 2.54 8.46
N GLY A 310 13.57 2.04 7.90
CA GLY A 310 13.63 0.79 7.14
C GLY A 310 13.13 0.99 5.70
N ARG A 311 13.71 0.26 4.74
CA ARG A 311 13.38 0.42 3.31
C ARG A 311 11.92 0.12 3.00
N GLU A 312 11.38 -0.96 3.55
CA GLU A 312 10.00 -1.39 3.29
C GLU A 312 9.00 -0.32 3.76
N ASN A 313 9.16 0.18 4.99
CA ASN A 313 8.38 1.29 5.50
C ASN A 313 8.58 2.59 4.70
N ARG A 314 9.79 2.86 4.17
CA ARG A 314 10.04 4.02 3.31
C ARG A 314 9.24 3.93 2.00
N ILE A 315 9.17 2.76 1.39
CA ILE A 315 8.36 2.53 0.19
C ILE A 315 6.88 2.77 0.51
N ILE A 316 6.39 2.22 1.63
CA ILE A 316 5.00 2.42 2.08
C ILE A 316 4.73 3.91 2.33
N ALA A 317 5.64 4.63 3.03
CA ALA A 317 5.49 6.04 3.34
C ALA A 317 5.43 6.91 2.08
N VAL A 318 6.32 6.66 1.10
CA VAL A 318 6.29 7.38 -0.18
C VAL A 318 4.97 7.09 -0.90
N ASN A 319 4.53 5.82 -0.96
CA ASN A 319 3.25 5.45 -1.57
C ASN A 319 2.05 6.14 -0.88
N THR A 320 1.98 6.12 0.46
CA THR A 320 0.96 6.85 1.23
C THR A 320 1.01 8.34 0.94
N SER A 321 2.19 8.93 0.87
CA SER A 321 2.35 10.36 0.59
C SER A 321 1.84 10.76 -0.80
N THR A 322 1.90 9.86 -1.81
CA THR A 322 1.31 10.16 -3.14
C THR A 322 -0.21 10.36 -3.09
N ILE A 323 -0.91 9.78 -2.11
CA ILE A 323 -2.37 9.93 -1.96
C ILE A 323 -2.75 11.35 -1.56
N PHE A 324 -1.85 12.11 -0.94
CA PHE A 324 -2.08 13.54 -0.67
C PHE A 324 -2.32 14.36 -1.94
N ILE A 325 -1.79 13.93 -3.09
CA ILE A 325 -2.09 14.55 -4.39
C ILE A 325 -3.59 14.45 -4.71
N ILE A 326 -4.26 13.37 -4.31
CA ILE A 326 -5.72 13.20 -4.48
C ILE A 326 -6.46 14.30 -3.72
N VAL A 327 -6.07 14.54 -2.46
CA VAL A 327 -6.69 15.54 -1.57
C VAL A 327 -6.64 16.93 -2.21
N LEU A 328 -5.48 17.30 -2.76
CA LEU A 328 -5.26 18.59 -3.42
C LEU A 328 -6.02 18.68 -4.76
N ASN A 329 -5.92 17.66 -5.60
CA ASN A 329 -6.62 17.63 -6.90
C ASN A 329 -8.14 17.70 -6.75
N LYS A 330 -8.72 16.98 -5.78
CA LYS A 330 -10.17 16.96 -5.54
C LYS A 330 -10.72 18.31 -5.10
N ARG A 331 -9.91 19.09 -4.39
CA ARG A 331 -10.22 20.46 -3.98
C ARG A 331 -9.89 21.50 -5.05
N GLY A 332 -9.40 21.09 -6.22
CA GLY A 332 -8.93 22.01 -7.25
C GLY A 332 -7.69 22.81 -6.88
N LEU A 333 -6.93 22.42 -5.85
CA LEU A 333 -5.68 23.05 -5.43
C LEU A 333 -4.51 22.56 -6.32
N PHE A 334 -4.63 22.76 -7.63
CA PHE A 334 -3.73 22.15 -8.62
C PHE A 334 -2.30 22.72 -8.56
N GLU A 335 -2.13 24.00 -8.26
CA GLU A 335 -0.81 24.62 -8.10
C GLU A 335 -0.04 24.00 -6.91
N GLU A 336 -0.72 23.79 -5.78
CA GLU A 336 -0.17 23.10 -4.62
C GLU A 336 0.11 21.63 -4.93
N ALA A 337 -0.78 20.96 -5.68
CA ALA A 337 -0.59 19.58 -6.12
C ALA A 337 0.68 19.45 -6.98
N VAL A 338 0.90 20.38 -7.92
CA VAL A 338 2.12 20.42 -8.75
C VAL A 338 3.38 20.64 -7.89
N ALA A 339 3.32 21.57 -6.93
CA ALA A 339 4.44 21.79 -6.02
C ALA A 339 4.77 20.52 -5.21
N PHE A 340 3.74 19.83 -4.71
CA PHE A 340 3.91 18.59 -3.97
C PHE A 340 4.43 17.43 -4.84
N VAL A 341 3.96 17.30 -6.08
CA VAL A 341 4.49 16.31 -7.06
C VAL A 341 5.98 16.53 -7.27
N LYS A 342 6.44 17.78 -7.41
CA LYS A 342 7.87 18.10 -7.53
C LYS A 342 8.65 17.73 -6.27
N LYS A 343 8.09 17.99 -5.08
CA LYS A 343 8.70 17.66 -3.79
C LYS A 343 8.87 16.14 -3.60
N ILE A 344 7.86 15.34 -3.95
CA ILE A 344 7.91 13.88 -3.75
C ILE A 344 8.69 13.14 -4.83
N ALA A 345 8.89 13.73 -6.02
CA ALA A 345 9.52 13.07 -7.16
C ALA A 345 10.89 12.43 -6.87
N PRO A 346 11.83 13.04 -6.11
CA PRO A 346 13.10 12.40 -5.77
C PRO A 346 12.90 11.12 -4.93
N HIS A 347 12.03 11.16 -3.92
CA HIS A 347 11.72 10.01 -3.07
C HIS A 347 10.99 8.91 -3.87
N PHE A 348 10.08 9.31 -4.76
CA PHE A 348 9.36 8.39 -5.63
C PHE A 348 10.31 7.69 -6.60
N ASN A 349 11.20 8.42 -7.28
CA ASN A 349 12.16 7.86 -8.22
C ASN A 349 13.13 6.88 -7.54
N ASP A 350 13.51 7.13 -6.28
CA ASP A 350 14.34 6.21 -5.52
C ASP A 350 13.61 4.90 -5.16
N CYS A 351 12.30 4.96 -4.92
CA CYS A 351 11.50 3.81 -4.51
C CYS A 351 10.79 3.06 -5.66
N ILE A 352 10.65 3.67 -6.84
CA ILE A 352 9.78 3.20 -7.92
C ILE A 352 10.06 1.75 -8.34
N GLY A 353 11.33 1.35 -8.39
CA GLY A 353 11.74 -0.01 -8.80
C GLY A 353 11.30 -1.11 -7.84
N SER A 354 10.93 -0.76 -6.61
CA SER A 354 10.43 -1.68 -5.58
C SER A 354 8.93 -1.53 -5.31
N MET A 355 8.25 -0.60 -6.00
CA MET A 355 6.82 -0.37 -5.86
C MET A 355 6.01 -1.31 -6.75
N HIS A 356 4.78 -1.60 -6.31
CA HIS A 356 3.82 -2.31 -7.15
C HIS A 356 3.38 -1.43 -8.33
N THR A 357 3.25 -2.02 -9.53
CA THR A 357 2.90 -1.27 -10.76
C THR A 357 1.60 -0.48 -10.63
N ILE A 358 0.61 -0.97 -9.85
CA ILE A 358 -0.63 -0.25 -9.57
C ILE A 358 -0.36 1.10 -8.88
N SER A 359 0.51 1.11 -7.86
CA SER A 359 0.90 2.35 -7.15
C SER A 359 1.61 3.33 -8.07
N VAL A 360 2.48 2.82 -8.94
CA VAL A 360 3.23 3.64 -9.90
C VAL A 360 2.28 4.27 -10.94
N ALA A 361 1.36 3.48 -11.47
CA ALA A 361 0.32 3.94 -12.38
C ALA A 361 -0.62 4.96 -11.72
N ASN A 362 -0.96 4.77 -10.44
CA ASN A 362 -1.78 5.72 -9.69
C ASN A 362 -1.04 7.06 -9.58
N TYR A 363 0.23 7.06 -9.14
CA TYR A 363 1.03 8.29 -9.05
C TYR A 363 1.08 9.06 -10.38
N TYR A 364 1.30 8.36 -11.51
CA TYR A 364 1.33 9.03 -12.81
C TYR A 364 -0.04 9.59 -13.24
N ASN A 365 -1.15 8.93 -12.92
CA ASN A 365 -2.48 9.50 -13.13
C ASN A 365 -2.71 10.76 -12.28
N LEU A 366 -2.34 10.72 -11.00
CA LEU A 366 -2.52 11.84 -10.08
C LEU A 366 -1.65 13.04 -10.45
N ALA A 367 -0.39 12.80 -10.81
CA ALA A 367 0.52 13.83 -11.30
C ALA A 367 0.02 14.43 -12.61
N THR A 368 -0.49 13.59 -13.54
CA THR A 368 -1.10 14.07 -14.79
C THR A 368 -2.25 15.03 -14.50
N LEU A 369 -3.17 14.65 -13.62
CA LEU A 369 -4.31 15.51 -13.25
C LEU A 369 -3.85 16.82 -12.60
N ALA A 370 -2.84 16.77 -11.74
CA ALA A 370 -2.29 17.98 -11.11
C ALA A 370 -1.77 18.98 -12.15
N PHE A 371 -0.92 18.52 -13.08
CA PHE A 371 -0.39 19.36 -14.14
C PHE A 371 -1.46 19.81 -15.14
N PHE A 372 -2.40 18.92 -15.51
CA PHE A 372 -3.53 19.26 -16.37
C PHE A 372 -4.37 20.38 -15.75
N GLY A 373 -4.72 20.26 -14.47
CA GLY A 373 -5.55 21.24 -13.77
C GLY A 373 -4.86 22.60 -13.57
N SER A 374 -3.53 22.61 -13.49
CA SER A 374 -2.72 23.84 -13.48
C SER A 374 -2.55 24.51 -14.85
N GLY A 375 -2.97 23.84 -15.93
CA GLY A 375 -2.80 24.31 -17.32
C GLY A 375 -1.46 23.98 -17.97
N ASP A 376 -0.52 23.34 -17.26
CA ASP A 376 0.75 22.87 -17.83
C ASP A 376 0.56 21.52 -18.55
N TYR A 377 -0.10 21.59 -19.71
CA TYR A 377 -0.41 20.41 -20.53
C TYR A 377 0.84 19.69 -21.05
N LYS A 378 1.96 20.41 -21.23
CA LYS A 378 3.23 19.81 -21.67
C LYS A 378 3.83 18.92 -20.58
N ALA A 379 3.82 19.37 -19.32
CA ALA A 379 4.23 18.53 -18.20
C ALA A 379 3.26 17.37 -17.97
N ALA A 380 1.94 17.62 -18.07
CA ALA A 380 0.93 16.57 -17.97
C ALA A 380 1.19 15.45 -19.00
N LEU A 381 1.49 15.80 -20.25
CA LEU A 381 1.81 14.83 -21.31
C LEU A 381 3.00 13.95 -20.94
N LYS A 382 4.05 14.50 -20.33
CA LYS A 382 5.22 13.72 -19.88
C LYS A 382 4.83 12.65 -18.87
N PHE A 383 3.92 12.94 -17.94
CA PHE A 383 3.45 11.98 -16.95
C PHE A 383 2.52 10.92 -17.56
N VAL A 384 1.63 11.32 -18.48
CA VAL A 384 0.80 10.38 -19.24
C VAL A 384 1.65 9.36 -19.98
N LEU A 385 2.67 9.82 -20.71
CA LEU A 385 3.55 8.93 -21.48
C LEU A 385 4.32 7.96 -20.57
N LYS A 386 4.76 8.41 -19.39
CA LYS A 386 5.37 7.50 -18.39
C LYS A 386 4.38 6.45 -17.90
N GLY A 387 3.12 6.82 -17.68
CA GLY A 387 2.05 5.89 -17.30
C GLY A 387 1.73 4.88 -18.39
N LEU A 388 1.63 5.32 -19.64
CA LEU A 388 1.34 4.47 -20.80
C LEU A 388 2.50 3.52 -21.16
N ALA A 389 3.73 3.84 -20.74
CA ALA A 389 4.88 2.95 -20.90
C ALA A 389 4.87 1.76 -19.92
N LEU A 390 3.99 1.77 -18.91
CA LEU A 390 3.85 0.64 -17.97
C LEU A 390 3.12 -0.54 -18.64
N SER A 391 3.35 -1.74 -18.12
CA SER A 391 2.66 -2.94 -18.60
C SER A 391 1.17 -2.91 -18.26
N ASP A 392 0.31 -2.86 -19.28
CA ASP A 392 -1.16 -2.86 -19.15
C ASP A 392 -1.71 -4.03 -18.33
N ARG A 393 -0.98 -5.16 -18.22
CA ARG A 393 -1.44 -6.34 -17.44
C ARG A 393 -1.31 -6.17 -15.93
N GLN A 394 -0.56 -5.17 -15.47
CA GLN A 394 -0.26 -4.95 -14.06
C GLN A 394 -0.91 -3.68 -13.49
N MET A 395 -1.86 -3.11 -14.24
CA MET A 395 -2.56 -1.88 -13.89
C MET A 395 -4.05 -2.15 -13.67
N LEU A 396 -4.67 -1.36 -12.79
CA LEU A 396 -6.12 -1.33 -12.68
C LEU A 396 -6.76 -0.86 -13.99
N ARG A 397 -7.98 -1.33 -14.25
CA ARG A 397 -8.74 -1.01 -15.46
C ARG A 397 -8.85 0.50 -15.65
N GLU A 398 -9.25 1.19 -14.61
CA GLU A 398 -9.55 2.61 -14.56
C GLU A 398 -8.28 3.41 -14.83
N HIS A 399 -7.14 3.06 -14.21
CA HIS A 399 -5.86 3.72 -14.46
C HIS A 399 -5.47 3.71 -15.95
N ARG A 400 -5.74 2.62 -16.67
CA ARG A 400 -5.42 2.50 -18.10
C ARG A 400 -6.34 3.33 -18.98
N ILE A 401 -7.61 3.43 -18.60
CA ILE A 401 -8.63 4.25 -19.28
C ILE A 401 -8.28 5.73 -19.10
N TYR A 402 -8.06 6.17 -17.86
CA TYR A 402 -7.85 7.58 -17.56
C TYR A 402 -6.53 8.12 -18.11
N LEU A 403 -5.44 7.34 -18.17
CA LEU A 403 -4.24 7.78 -18.89
C LEU A 403 -4.50 8.08 -20.37
N ARG A 404 -5.33 7.26 -21.03
CA ARG A 404 -5.69 7.43 -22.44
C ARG A 404 -6.66 8.60 -22.64
N PHE A 405 -7.61 8.78 -21.72
CA PHE A 405 -8.49 9.95 -21.71
C PHE A 405 -7.70 11.24 -21.47
N PHE A 406 -6.79 11.27 -20.51
CA PHE A 406 -5.90 12.41 -20.31
C PHE A 406 -5.06 12.68 -21.57
N GLN A 407 -4.55 11.65 -22.24
CA GLN A 407 -3.83 11.83 -23.50
C GLN A 407 -4.69 12.56 -24.55
N LEU A 408 -5.95 12.14 -24.73
CA LEU A 408 -6.89 12.78 -25.65
C LEU A 408 -7.17 14.23 -25.25
N LEU A 409 -7.49 14.46 -23.97
CA LEU A 409 -7.79 15.80 -23.45
C LEU A 409 -6.58 16.73 -23.60
N ILE A 410 -5.39 16.28 -23.27
CA ILE A 410 -4.15 17.07 -23.39
C ILE A 410 -3.90 17.47 -24.85
N HIS A 411 -4.07 16.54 -25.81
CA HIS A 411 -3.89 16.86 -27.22
C HIS A 411 -4.96 17.82 -27.76
N PHE A 412 -6.18 17.73 -27.24
CA PHE A 412 -7.24 18.70 -27.49
C PHE A 412 -6.88 20.09 -26.94
N GLU A 413 -6.38 20.18 -25.72
CA GLU A 413 -5.95 21.45 -25.10
C GLU A 413 -4.73 22.09 -25.78
N LEU A 414 -3.84 21.28 -26.34
CA LEU A 414 -2.67 21.73 -27.10
C LEU A 414 -2.96 22.06 -28.57
N ASP A 415 -4.22 21.95 -29.01
CA ASP A 415 -4.68 22.17 -30.39
C ASP A 415 -3.91 21.32 -31.44
N THR A 416 -3.52 20.10 -31.04
CA THR A 416 -2.78 19.17 -31.91
C THR A 416 -3.72 18.25 -32.69
N ILE A 417 -4.58 18.85 -33.52
CA ILE A 417 -5.72 18.21 -34.21
C ILE A 417 -5.31 16.98 -35.03
N LEU A 418 -4.17 17.04 -35.75
CA LEU A 418 -3.67 15.95 -36.59
C LEU A 418 -3.36 14.64 -35.81
N LEU A 419 -2.96 14.76 -34.54
CA LEU A 419 -2.67 13.61 -33.68
C LEU A 419 -3.94 13.04 -33.03
N LEU A 420 -4.99 13.85 -32.92
CA LEU A 420 -6.21 13.50 -32.21
C LEU A 420 -6.98 12.38 -32.94
N ASP A 421 -7.13 12.46 -34.26
CA ASP A 421 -7.89 11.46 -35.04
C ASP A 421 -7.36 10.03 -34.90
N ASN A 422 -6.04 9.88 -35.03
CA ASN A 422 -5.40 8.57 -34.89
C ASN A 422 -5.46 8.08 -33.45
N LEU A 423 -5.30 8.99 -32.49
CA LEU A 423 -5.35 8.65 -31.08
C LEU A 423 -6.76 8.20 -30.66
N VAL A 424 -7.82 8.89 -31.11
CA VAL A 424 -9.22 8.54 -30.83
C VAL A 424 -9.55 7.13 -31.32
N LYS A 425 -9.12 6.78 -32.54
CA LYS A 425 -9.30 5.42 -33.08
C LYS A 425 -8.60 4.37 -32.21
N SER A 426 -7.38 4.66 -31.76
CA SER A 426 -6.61 3.78 -30.88
C SER A 426 -7.30 3.58 -29.51
N VAL A 427 -7.75 4.67 -28.87
CA VAL A 427 -8.44 4.60 -27.57
C VAL A 427 -9.78 3.87 -27.70
N TYR A 428 -10.55 4.11 -28.76
CA TYR A 428 -11.79 3.39 -29.02
C TYR A 428 -11.57 1.89 -29.19
N LYS A 429 -10.58 1.49 -30.01
CA LYS A 429 -10.22 0.08 -30.18
C LYS A 429 -9.81 -0.58 -28.86
N PHE A 430 -9.04 0.14 -28.04
CA PHE A 430 -8.65 -0.31 -26.70
C PHE A 430 -9.87 -0.53 -25.79
N LEU A 431 -10.83 0.41 -25.75
CA LEU A 431 -12.04 0.27 -24.94
C LEU A 431 -12.89 -0.93 -25.37
N LEU A 432 -13.04 -1.16 -26.69
CA LEU A 432 -13.74 -2.33 -27.21
C LEU A 432 -13.07 -3.65 -26.79
N GLN A 433 -11.74 -3.71 -26.84
CA GLN A 433 -10.97 -4.89 -26.40
C GLN A 433 -11.09 -5.16 -24.90
N LEU A 434 -11.38 -4.12 -24.11
CA LEU A 434 -11.46 -4.22 -22.66
C LEU A 434 -12.79 -4.81 -22.16
N GLY A 435 -13.77 -5.01 -23.06
CA GLY A 435 -15.11 -5.49 -22.73
C GLY A 435 -16.02 -4.41 -22.16
N PRO A 436 -17.27 -4.75 -21.77
CA PRO A 436 -18.30 -3.77 -21.40
C PRO A 436 -17.81 -2.77 -20.33
N GLY A 437 -17.70 -1.50 -20.75
CA GLY A 437 -17.31 -0.30 -19.97
C GLY A 437 -18.42 0.22 -19.07
N PHE A 438 -18.09 1.22 -18.24
CA PHE A 438 -19.10 2.13 -17.70
C PHE A 438 -19.75 2.88 -18.87
N ARG A 439 -21.02 3.23 -18.73
CA ARG A 439 -21.74 4.06 -19.73
C ARG A 439 -21.04 5.40 -19.93
N PHE A 440 -20.36 5.87 -18.90
CA PHE A 440 -19.51 7.05 -18.92
C PHE A 440 -18.45 7.01 -20.02
N GLU A 441 -17.63 5.95 -20.09
CA GLU A 441 -16.54 5.90 -21.07
C GLU A 441 -17.06 5.84 -22.51
N SER A 442 -18.16 5.09 -22.72
CA SER A 442 -18.84 4.99 -24.02
C SER A 442 -19.36 6.35 -24.46
N LEU A 443 -19.99 7.11 -23.56
CA LEU A 443 -20.48 8.45 -23.83
C LEU A 443 -19.36 9.40 -24.28
N ILE A 444 -18.24 9.40 -23.55
CA ILE A 444 -17.09 10.27 -23.86
C ILE A 444 -16.46 9.88 -25.20
N ILE A 445 -16.22 8.59 -25.44
CA ILE A 445 -15.56 8.16 -26.68
C ILE A 445 -16.43 8.38 -27.91
N ASP A 446 -17.75 8.15 -27.81
CA ASP A 446 -18.68 8.40 -28.91
C ASP A 446 -18.80 9.89 -29.20
N PHE A 447 -18.78 10.74 -28.17
CA PHE A 447 -18.70 12.19 -28.37
C PHE A 447 -17.45 12.59 -29.16
N ILE A 448 -16.27 12.16 -28.72
CA ILE A 448 -15.00 12.54 -29.35
C ILE A 448 -14.89 11.96 -30.77
N ARG A 449 -15.37 10.74 -31.01
CA ARG A 449 -15.26 10.06 -32.31
C ARG A 449 -16.33 10.47 -33.32
N MET A 450 -17.58 10.64 -32.89
CA MET A 450 -18.72 10.80 -33.80
C MET A 450 -19.26 12.22 -33.87
N LYS A 451 -19.25 12.96 -32.76
CA LYS A 451 -19.81 14.31 -32.70
C LYS A 451 -18.74 15.36 -32.97
N LEU A 452 -17.62 15.33 -32.25
CA LEU A 452 -16.57 16.35 -32.32
C LEU A 452 -16.06 16.62 -33.75
N PRO A 453 -15.80 15.62 -34.62
CA PRO A 453 -15.27 15.87 -35.96
C PRO A 453 -16.26 16.52 -36.93
N LYS A 454 -17.56 16.53 -36.59
CA LYS A 454 -18.63 17.11 -37.44
C LYS A 454 -18.94 18.56 -37.12
N ILE A 455 -18.30 19.11 -36.08
CA ILE A 455 -18.57 20.46 -35.58
C ILE A 455 -17.73 21.46 -36.36
N ASN A 456 -18.39 22.40 -37.03
CA ASN A 456 -17.73 23.36 -37.93
C ASN A 456 -17.76 24.80 -37.40
N SER A 457 -18.44 25.04 -36.27
CA SER A 457 -18.51 26.37 -35.67
C SER A 457 -18.36 26.34 -34.15
N ARG A 458 -17.88 27.45 -33.59
CA ARG A 458 -17.78 27.64 -32.13
C ARG A 458 -19.14 27.49 -31.44
N THR A 459 -20.21 27.98 -32.06
CA THR A 459 -21.57 27.89 -31.51
C THR A 459 -22.06 26.45 -31.44
N GLU A 460 -21.81 25.64 -32.47
CA GLU A 460 -22.10 24.21 -32.46
C GLU A 460 -21.28 23.47 -31.40
N LEU A 461 -19.99 23.82 -31.24
CA LEU A 461 -19.13 23.25 -30.22
C LEU A 461 -19.68 23.49 -28.81
N LEU A 462 -20.06 24.73 -28.51
CA LEU A 462 -20.63 25.11 -27.21
C LEU A 462 -21.95 24.38 -26.93
N ARG A 463 -22.82 24.21 -27.94
CA ARG A 463 -24.05 23.42 -27.80
C ARG A 463 -23.73 21.94 -27.55
N ALA A 464 -22.78 21.37 -28.29
CA ALA A 464 -22.38 19.98 -28.14
C ALA A 464 -21.78 19.69 -26.75
N PHE A 465 -20.95 20.60 -26.22
CA PHE A 465 -20.45 20.49 -24.84
C PHE A 465 -21.55 20.66 -23.80
N SER A 466 -22.50 21.57 -24.01
CA SER A 466 -23.64 21.74 -23.12
C SER A 466 -24.51 20.48 -23.04
N GLU A 467 -24.73 19.82 -24.18
CA GLU A 467 -25.47 18.56 -24.25
C GLU A 467 -24.70 17.42 -23.57
N LEU A 468 -23.40 17.29 -23.87
CA LEU A 468 -22.55 16.29 -23.20
C LEU A 468 -22.53 16.50 -21.68
N LYS A 469 -22.46 17.75 -21.21
CA LYS A 469 -22.46 18.08 -19.79
C LYS A 469 -23.71 17.57 -19.10
N LYS A 470 -24.90 17.81 -19.68
CA LYS A 470 -26.17 17.30 -19.15
C LYS A 470 -26.18 15.77 -19.06
N GLN A 471 -25.68 15.09 -20.08
CA GLN A 471 -25.63 13.62 -20.10
C GLN A 471 -24.66 13.08 -19.04
N VAL A 472 -23.49 13.72 -18.88
CA VAL A 472 -22.52 13.42 -17.84
C VAL A 472 -23.09 13.66 -16.44
N GLU A 473 -23.75 14.79 -16.20
CA GLU A 473 -24.40 15.12 -14.92
C GLU A 473 -25.53 14.13 -14.61
N ALA A 474 -26.31 13.70 -15.61
CA ALA A 474 -27.35 12.68 -15.43
C ALA A 474 -26.77 11.31 -15.08
N LEU A 475 -25.66 10.89 -15.72
CA LEU A 475 -24.95 9.66 -15.35
C LEU A 475 -24.31 9.77 -13.97
N ALA A 476 -23.84 10.94 -13.56
CA ALA A 476 -23.23 11.14 -12.24
C ALA A 476 -24.19 10.90 -11.07
N LEU A 477 -25.50 11.05 -11.29
CA LEU A 477 -26.53 10.74 -10.30
C LEU A 477 -26.70 9.24 -10.07
N ASP A 478 -26.33 8.41 -11.05
CA ASP A 478 -26.28 6.97 -10.87
C ASP A 478 -25.08 6.64 -9.97
N PRO A 479 -25.27 6.04 -8.78
CA PRO A 479 -24.17 5.70 -7.89
C PRO A 479 -23.10 4.85 -8.59
N MET A 480 -23.45 4.08 -9.62
CA MET A 480 -22.56 3.16 -10.31
C MET A 480 -21.69 3.83 -11.35
N GLU A 481 -22.19 4.88 -11.97
CA GLU A 481 -21.47 5.66 -12.99
C GLU A 481 -20.70 6.83 -12.36
N GLY A 482 -21.17 7.35 -11.22
CA GLY A 482 -20.55 8.46 -10.49
C GLY A 482 -19.12 8.22 -10.02
N VAL A 483 -18.67 6.96 -9.89
CA VAL A 483 -17.26 6.61 -9.58
C VAL A 483 -16.30 7.16 -10.64
N SER A 484 -16.76 7.32 -11.88
CA SER A 484 -15.96 7.91 -12.96
C SER A 484 -15.51 9.34 -12.61
N LEU A 485 -16.33 10.08 -11.84
CA LEU A 485 -15.97 11.41 -11.37
C LEU A 485 -14.87 11.39 -10.30
N ASP A 486 -14.54 10.24 -9.72
CA ASP A 486 -13.41 10.13 -8.79
C ASP A 486 -12.06 10.33 -9.46
N TYR A 487 -11.97 10.06 -10.77
CA TYR A 487 -10.73 10.21 -11.53
C TYR A 487 -10.62 11.56 -12.26
N PHE A 488 -11.75 12.14 -12.70
CA PHE A 488 -11.77 13.44 -13.38
C PHE A 488 -13.13 14.15 -13.24
N ASP A 489 -13.12 15.44 -12.90
CA ASP A 489 -14.35 16.27 -12.82
C ASP A 489 -14.78 16.73 -14.23
N TRP A 490 -15.41 15.82 -14.95
CA TRP A 490 -15.94 16.08 -16.29
C TRP A 490 -16.92 17.26 -16.35
N PRO A 491 -17.89 17.42 -15.40
CA PRO A 491 -18.74 18.60 -15.36
C PRO A 491 -17.97 19.92 -15.29
N ALA A 492 -16.95 20.01 -14.42
CA ALA A 492 -16.12 21.23 -14.30
C ALA A 492 -15.33 21.49 -15.59
N TRP A 493 -14.76 20.46 -16.21
CA TRP A 493 -14.01 20.64 -17.46
C TRP A 493 -14.92 21.09 -18.60
N LEU A 494 -16.10 20.48 -18.78
CA LEU A 494 -17.05 20.90 -19.81
C LEU A 494 -17.56 22.33 -19.56
N GLU A 495 -17.84 22.69 -18.32
CA GLU A 495 -18.24 24.07 -17.98
C GLU A 495 -17.12 25.08 -18.22
N SER A 496 -15.85 24.68 -18.04
CA SER A 496 -14.70 25.53 -18.40
C SER A 496 -14.70 25.87 -19.89
N LYS A 497 -15.05 24.90 -20.74
CA LYS A 497 -15.15 25.09 -22.19
C LYS A 497 -16.34 25.92 -22.62
N ILE A 498 -17.45 25.81 -21.89
CA ILE A 498 -18.68 26.56 -22.19
C ILE A 498 -18.53 28.04 -21.75
N THR A 499 -17.97 28.27 -20.57
CA THR A 499 -17.98 29.59 -19.91
C THR A 499 -16.68 30.37 -20.05
N GLY A 500 -15.58 29.71 -20.45
CA GLY A 500 -14.24 30.31 -20.48
C GLY A 500 -13.59 30.48 -19.11
N LYS A 501 -14.23 30.06 -18.01
CA LYS A 501 -13.64 30.04 -16.67
C LYS A 501 -12.58 28.94 -16.57
N SER A 502 -11.60 29.11 -15.68
CA SER A 502 -10.58 28.09 -15.47
C SER A 502 -11.17 26.82 -14.84
N PHE A 503 -10.66 25.66 -15.27
CA PHE A 503 -11.03 24.36 -14.69
C PHE A 503 -10.74 24.32 -13.18
N SER A 504 -9.60 24.88 -12.75
CA SER A 504 -9.22 25.02 -11.34
C SER A 504 -10.29 25.70 -10.48
N ALA A 505 -10.81 26.85 -10.92
CA ALA A 505 -11.84 27.59 -10.19
C ALA A 505 -13.17 26.81 -10.11
N LEU A 506 -13.53 26.10 -11.19
CA LEU A 506 -14.77 25.32 -11.24
C LEU A 506 -14.69 24.06 -10.38
N ALA A 507 -13.55 23.37 -10.36
CA ALA A 507 -13.30 22.23 -9.48
C ALA A 507 -13.36 22.64 -8.00
N LYS A 508 -12.71 23.76 -7.62
CA LYS A 508 -12.82 24.36 -6.27
C LYS A 508 -14.27 24.61 -5.86
N ARG A 509 -15.05 25.23 -6.76
CA ARG A 509 -16.47 25.53 -6.53
C ARG A 509 -17.30 24.26 -6.38
N ASN A 510 -17.09 23.26 -7.24
CA ASN A 510 -17.85 22.02 -7.20
C ASN A 510 -17.57 21.23 -5.91
N PHE A 511 -16.32 21.19 -5.46
CA PHE A 511 -15.96 20.58 -4.18
C PHE A 511 -16.61 21.30 -2.99
N ALA A 512 -16.62 22.64 -2.97
CA ALA A 512 -17.30 23.40 -1.92
C ALA A 512 -18.81 23.10 -1.88
N LYS A 513 -19.44 22.94 -3.04
CA LYS A 513 -20.86 22.55 -3.13
C LYS A 513 -21.12 21.12 -2.64
N SER A 514 -20.24 20.17 -2.93
CA SER A 514 -20.42 18.79 -2.46
C SER A 514 -20.32 18.71 -0.94
N GLN A 515 -19.38 19.44 -0.32
CA GLN A 515 -19.30 19.48 1.14
C GLN A 515 -20.56 20.08 1.78
N ALA A 516 -21.12 21.15 1.21
CA ALA A 516 -22.34 21.77 1.71
C ALA A 516 -23.60 20.91 1.53
N ALA A 517 -23.58 19.91 0.64
CA ALA A 517 -24.69 18.99 0.44
C ALA A 517 -24.64 17.78 1.39
N GLU A 518 -23.49 17.51 1.99
CA GLU A 518 -23.25 16.40 2.93
C GLU A 518 -23.32 16.83 4.40
N SER A 519 -23.23 18.15 4.67
CA SER A 519 -23.46 18.79 5.98
C SER A 519 -24.93 19.11 6.20
#